data_AF-A0A6L7LI49-F1
#
_entry.id   AF-A0A6L7LI49-F1
#
_cell.length_a   1.000
_cell.length_b   1.000
_cell.length_c   1.000
_cell.angle_alpha   90.00
_cell.angle_beta   90.00
_cell.angle_gamma   90.00
#
_symmetry.space_group_name_H-M   'P 1'
#
loop_
_entity.id
_entity.type
_entity.pdbx_description
1 polymer ?
#
loop_
_entity_poly.entity_id
_entity_poly.type
_entity_poly.pdbx_seq_one_letter_code
_entity_poly.pdbx_strand_id
1 'polypeptide(L)'
;MLPQSRALEDSSADTPGRARFASEPLAAIGPVDRSGSKRADRDAGGQVVRGETGFGRRHRGSASDPESGVSRVFVLDRGGSPLMPCHPARARRLLGRGRAVVVRLHPFTIRLRDRVGGDAQEIGLKVDPGAKTTGLALVREDGEVLFLAEIEHRGARIRKAMQQRRNYRRRRRSANL
;
A
#
# COMPACT_ATOMS: atom_id res chain seq x y z
N MET A 1 35.84 34.12 45.32
CA MET A 1 36.42 32.82 44.91
C MET A 1 35.39 31.73 45.16
N LEU A 2 34.78 31.22 44.11
CA LEU A 2 34.06 29.94 44.08
C LEU A 2 34.51 29.23 42.78
N PRO A 3 34.84 27.93 42.82
CA PRO A 3 35.45 27.24 41.68
C PRO A 3 34.43 26.94 40.58
N GLN A 4 34.86 27.13 39.33
CA GLN A 4 34.13 26.75 38.12
C GLN A 4 34.08 25.22 37.98
N SER A 5 32.90 24.66 37.69
CA SER A 5 32.70 23.25 37.37
C SER A 5 33.15 22.93 35.94
N ARG A 6 33.85 21.79 35.80
CA ARG A 6 34.40 21.24 34.54
C ARG A 6 33.30 20.96 33.51
N ALA A 7 33.58 21.31 32.25
CA ALA A 7 32.78 20.91 31.09
C ALA A 7 32.81 19.39 30.89
N LEU A 8 31.63 18.81 30.68
CA LEU A 8 31.42 17.42 30.30
C LEU A 8 31.92 17.16 28.86
N GLU A 9 32.55 16.01 28.70
CA GLU A 9 33.26 15.53 27.52
C GLU A 9 32.32 15.24 26.32
N ASP A 10 32.80 15.57 25.12
CA ASP A 10 32.18 15.22 23.84
C ASP A 10 32.12 13.69 23.66
N SER A 11 30.90 13.14 23.64
CA SER A 11 30.67 11.75 23.22
C SER A 11 30.21 11.72 21.76
N SER A 12 31.00 11.03 20.96
CA SER A 12 30.87 10.84 19.51
C SER A 12 29.53 10.20 19.10
N ALA A 13 28.95 10.72 18.01
CA ALA A 13 27.78 10.14 17.37
C ALA A 13 28.06 8.72 16.84
N ASP A 14 27.39 7.75 17.45
CA ASP A 14 27.42 6.34 17.13
C ASP A 14 26.84 6.07 15.72
N THR A 15 27.59 5.34 14.89
CA THR A 15 27.20 4.95 13.52
C THR A 15 26.76 3.49 13.53
N PRO A 16 25.48 3.15 13.32
CA PRO A 16 25.08 1.76 13.35
C PRO A 16 25.62 1.00 12.13
N GLY A 17 26.26 -0.13 12.43
CA GLY A 17 27.04 -0.97 11.55
C GLY A 17 26.28 -1.60 10.39
N ARG A 18 27.06 -1.89 9.35
CA ARG A 18 26.72 -2.63 8.14
C ARG A 18 26.35 -4.08 8.48
N ALA A 19 25.05 -4.39 8.59
CA ALA A 19 24.57 -5.76 8.69
C ALA A 19 24.83 -6.52 7.37
N ARG A 20 25.57 -7.63 7.47
CA ARG A 20 25.83 -8.56 6.37
C ARG A 20 24.61 -9.48 6.23
N PHE A 21 23.82 -9.30 5.18
CA PHE A 21 22.81 -10.29 4.79
C PHE A 21 23.47 -11.33 3.89
N ALA A 22 23.45 -12.59 4.34
CA ALA A 22 23.88 -13.74 3.56
C ALA A 22 23.03 -13.83 2.27
N SER A 23 23.69 -14.03 1.14
CA SER A 23 23.07 -14.20 -0.16
C SER A 23 22.77 -15.67 -0.41
N GLU A 24 21.48 -16.04 -0.48
CA GLU A 24 21.05 -17.24 -1.19
C GLU A 24 20.65 -16.86 -2.63
N PRO A 25 21.02 -17.65 -3.65
CA PRO A 25 20.81 -17.27 -5.04
C PRO A 25 19.36 -17.51 -5.47
N LEU A 26 18.68 -16.45 -5.93
CA LEU A 26 17.36 -16.53 -6.55
C LEU A 26 17.49 -17.12 -7.96
N ALA A 27 16.73 -18.18 -8.25
CA ALA A 27 16.63 -18.76 -9.59
C ALA A 27 16.05 -17.74 -10.60
N ALA A 28 16.63 -17.72 -11.80
CA ALA A 28 16.34 -16.78 -12.87
C ALA A 28 14.88 -16.88 -13.37
N ILE A 29 14.15 -15.77 -13.35
CA ILE A 29 12.86 -15.62 -14.03
C ILE A 29 13.10 -14.86 -15.35
N GLY A 30 12.61 -15.43 -16.44
CA GLY A 30 12.82 -14.98 -17.83
C GLY A 30 12.23 -13.61 -18.20
N PRO A 31 12.40 -13.17 -19.47
CA PRO A 31 12.22 -11.79 -19.86
C PRO A 31 10.74 -11.38 -19.90
N VAL A 32 10.41 -10.25 -19.28
CA VAL A 32 9.11 -9.59 -19.36
C VAL A 32 9.11 -8.56 -20.49
N ASP A 33 8.16 -8.72 -21.40
CA ASP A 33 7.95 -7.90 -22.59
C ASP A 33 7.62 -6.44 -22.22
N ARG A 34 8.23 -5.50 -22.94
CA ARG A 34 8.35 -4.09 -22.54
C ARG A 34 7.54 -3.19 -23.47
N SER A 35 6.21 -3.19 -23.32
CA SER A 35 5.36 -2.20 -24.00
C SER A 35 5.07 -1.01 -23.06
N GLY A 36 5.75 0.12 -23.33
CA GLY A 36 5.62 1.34 -22.55
C GLY A 36 4.39 2.15 -22.93
N SER A 37 3.57 2.51 -21.94
CA SER A 37 2.61 3.61 -22.08
C SER A 37 3.08 4.81 -21.25
N LYS A 38 3.36 5.93 -21.93
CA LYS A 38 3.66 7.21 -21.28
C LYS A 38 2.34 7.79 -20.75
N ARG A 39 2.26 8.10 -19.45
CA ARG A 39 1.23 8.97 -18.88
C ARG A 39 1.86 10.10 -18.07
N ALA A 40 1.34 11.30 -18.28
CA ALA A 40 1.82 12.57 -17.77
C ALA A 40 1.58 12.76 -16.27
N ASP A 41 2.44 13.57 -15.65
CA ASP A 41 2.37 14.02 -14.25
C ASP A 41 0.99 14.60 -13.93
N ARG A 42 0.33 14.04 -12.91
CA ARG A 42 -0.75 14.70 -12.16
C ARG A 42 -0.54 14.48 -10.67
N ASP A 43 -0.27 15.57 -9.97
CA ASP A 43 -0.31 15.68 -8.51
C ASP A 43 -1.71 15.31 -7.99
N ALA A 44 -1.81 14.25 -7.19
CA ALA A 44 -2.73 14.09 -6.06
C ALA A 44 -2.48 12.71 -5.43
N GLY A 45 -2.32 12.66 -4.10
CA GLY A 45 -2.37 11.40 -3.36
C GLY A 45 -3.75 10.77 -3.52
N GLY A 46 -3.86 9.82 -4.43
CA GLY A 46 -5.08 9.06 -4.69
C GLY A 46 -4.72 7.59 -4.85
N GLN A 47 -5.28 6.74 -4.00
CA GLN A 47 -5.33 5.31 -4.29
C GLN A 47 -6.16 5.13 -5.56
N VAL A 48 -5.49 4.80 -6.67
CA VAL A 48 -6.18 4.50 -7.92
C VAL A 48 -6.68 3.06 -7.83
N VAL A 49 -7.92 2.89 -7.36
CA VAL A 49 -8.64 1.62 -7.53
C VAL A 49 -9.06 1.55 -8.99
N ARG A 50 -8.32 0.78 -9.79
CA ARG A 50 -8.61 0.62 -11.22
C ARG A 50 -9.82 -0.31 -11.39
N GLY A 51 -11.02 0.26 -11.39
CA GLY A 51 -12.27 -0.40 -11.76
C GLY A 51 -12.73 0.08 -13.13
N GLU A 52 -12.36 -0.62 -14.20
CA GLU A 52 -12.91 -0.36 -15.53
C GLU A 52 -14.29 -1.03 -15.61
N THR A 53 -15.35 -0.24 -15.82
CA THR A 53 -16.70 -0.77 -16.13
C THR A 53 -17.03 -0.43 -17.58
N GLY A 54 -16.97 -1.44 -18.44
CA GLY A 54 -17.62 -1.41 -19.74
C GLY A 54 -19.10 -1.74 -19.58
N PHE A 55 -19.99 -0.85 -20.02
CA PHE A 55 -21.41 -1.16 -20.19
C PHE A 55 -21.58 -2.14 -21.35
N GLY A 56 -21.83 -3.43 -21.04
CA GLY A 56 -22.17 -4.40 -22.08
C GLY A 56 -22.31 -5.83 -21.58
N ARG A 57 -23.52 -6.39 -21.74
CA ARG A 57 -23.94 -7.80 -21.57
C ARG A 57 -24.06 -8.33 -20.13
N ARG A 58 -25.30 -8.64 -19.75
CA ARG A 58 -25.65 -9.38 -18.53
C ARG A 58 -25.23 -10.84 -18.69
N HIS A 59 -23.97 -11.17 -18.46
CA HIS A 59 -23.61 -12.54 -18.13
C HIS A 59 -24.03 -12.80 -16.68
N ARG A 60 -24.79 -13.87 -16.47
CA ARG A 60 -25.30 -14.29 -15.18
C ARG A 60 -24.12 -14.91 -14.42
N GLY A 61 -23.27 -14.04 -13.86
CA GLY A 61 -21.97 -14.47 -13.36
C GLY A 61 -22.07 -15.42 -12.18
N SER A 62 -21.39 -16.56 -12.31
CA SER A 62 -21.12 -17.46 -11.20
C SER A 62 -20.14 -16.77 -10.24
N ALA A 63 -20.02 -17.29 -9.02
CA ALA A 63 -19.23 -16.68 -7.95
C ALA A 63 -17.70 -16.57 -8.23
N SER A 64 -17.25 -17.00 -9.40
CA SER A 64 -15.85 -17.17 -9.80
C SER A 64 -15.49 -16.47 -11.11
N ASP A 65 -16.21 -15.41 -11.53
CA ASP A 65 -15.85 -14.66 -12.73
C ASP A 65 -14.72 -13.65 -12.45
N PRO A 66 -13.51 -13.85 -13.02
CA PRO A 66 -12.34 -12.99 -12.79
C PRO A 66 -12.45 -11.60 -13.46
N GLU A 67 -13.49 -11.37 -14.29
CA GLU A 67 -13.76 -10.06 -14.91
C GLU A 67 -14.48 -9.07 -13.98
N SER A 68 -14.95 -9.52 -12.81
CA SER A 68 -15.44 -8.62 -11.78
C SER A 68 -14.26 -7.95 -11.08
N GLY A 69 -13.97 -6.70 -11.43
CA GLY A 69 -12.89 -5.93 -10.80
C GLY A 69 -12.86 -6.11 -9.28
N VAL A 70 -11.66 -6.33 -8.75
CA VAL A 70 -11.36 -6.80 -7.38
C VAL A 70 -11.76 -5.78 -6.31
N SER A 71 -13.05 -5.54 -6.16
CA SER A 71 -13.62 -4.60 -5.20
C SER A 71 -14.40 -5.39 -4.17
N ARG A 72 -13.70 -6.02 -3.22
CA ARG A 72 -14.33 -6.56 -2.02
C ARG A 72 -14.45 -5.47 -0.96
N VAL A 73 -15.48 -5.58 -0.13
CA VAL A 73 -15.67 -4.72 1.04
C VAL A 73 -15.20 -5.45 2.27
N PHE A 74 -14.26 -4.84 3.01
CA PHE A 74 -13.79 -5.40 4.28
C PHE A 74 -14.89 -5.34 5.33
N VAL A 75 -15.00 -6.41 6.12
CA VAL A 75 -16.06 -6.55 7.11
C VAL A 75 -15.43 -6.79 8.48
N LEU A 76 -15.88 -6.03 9.46
CA LEU A 76 -15.61 -6.27 10.87
C LEU A 76 -16.87 -6.79 11.56
N ASP A 77 -16.68 -7.66 12.54
CA ASP A 77 -17.74 -8.02 13.47
C ASP A 77 -18.07 -6.88 14.45
N ARG A 78 -19.08 -7.06 15.30
CA ARG A 78 -19.48 -6.06 16.30
C ARG A 78 -18.32 -5.65 17.22
N GLY A 79 -17.45 -6.60 17.58
CA GLY A 79 -16.27 -6.39 18.44
C GLY A 79 -15.08 -5.73 17.74
N GLY A 80 -15.11 -5.62 16.41
CA GLY A 80 -14.02 -5.07 15.61
C GLY A 80 -13.05 -6.13 15.04
N SER A 81 -13.32 -7.41 15.26
CA SER A 81 -12.55 -8.51 14.70
C SER A 81 -12.81 -8.65 13.20
N PRO A 82 -11.77 -8.86 12.36
CA PRO A 82 -11.95 -9.06 10.91
C PRO A 82 -12.79 -10.30 10.58
N LEU A 83 -13.67 -10.15 9.59
CA LEU A 83 -14.41 -11.24 8.94
C LEU A 83 -14.06 -11.30 7.46
N MET A 84 -14.47 -12.38 6.78
CA MET A 84 -14.27 -12.49 5.33
C MET A 84 -14.88 -11.29 4.58
N PRO A 85 -14.12 -10.67 3.67
CA PRO A 85 -14.63 -9.59 2.82
C PRO A 85 -15.85 -10.04 2.01
N CYS A 86 -16.79 -9.12 1.83
CA CYS A 86 -18.03 -9.40 1.11
C CYS A 86 -18.12 -8.63 -0.21
N HIS A 87 -18.97 -9.11 -1.10
CA HIS A 87 -19.26 -8.41 -2.35
C HIS A 87 -19.95 -7.05 -2.07
N PRO A 88 -19.66 -5.97 -2.82
CA PRO A 88 -20.24 -4.64 -2.57
C PRO A 88 -21.77 -4.63 -2.55
N ALA A 89 -22.42 -5.48 -3.35
CA ALA A 89 -23.88 -5.63 -3.32
C ALA A 89 -24.40 -6.08 -1.95
N ARG A 90 -23.70 -6.99 -1.27
CA ARG A 90 -24.04 -7.43 0.09
C ARG A 90 -23.80 -6.30 1.10
N ALA A 91 -22.68 -5.59 0.99
CA ALA A 91 -22.39 -4.43 1.83
C ALA A 91 -23.48 -3.35 1.73
N ARG A 92 -23.90 -3.00 0.51
CA ARG A 92 -25.02 -2.05 0.28
C ARG A 92 -26.32 -2.52 0.92
N ARG A 93 -26.67 -3.80 0.79
CA ARG A 93 -27.87 -4.37 1.44
C ARG A 93 -27.80 -4.30 2.97
N LEU A 94 -26.63 -4.57 3.55
CA LEU A 94 -26.43 -4.51 5.00
C LEU A 94 -26.54 -3.08 5.52
N LEU A 95 -25.93 -2.12 4.82
CA LEU A 95 -26.01 -0.69 5.14
C LEU A 95 -27.44 -0.16 4.97
N GLY A 96 -28.10 -0.47 3.86
CA GLY A 96 -29.48 -0.02 3.60
C GLY A 96 -30.51 -0.60 4.59
N ARG A 97 -30.22 -1.74 5.20
CA ARG A 97 -31.04 -2.34 6.28
C ARG A 97 -30.63 -1.88 7.69
N GLY A 98 -29.67 -0.97 7.82
CA GLY A 98 -29.18 -0.49 9.12
C GLY A 98 -28.41 -1.55 9.93
N ARG A 99 -28.06 -2.69 9.35
CA ARG A 99 -27.37 -3.81 10.03
C ARG A 99 -25.86 -3.65 10.09
N ALA A 100 -25.31 -2.69 9.35
CA ALA A 100 -23.90 -2.36 9.35
C ALA A 100 -23.68 -0.85 9.46
N VAL A 101 -22.45 -0.46 9.81
CA VAL A 101 -21.98 0.93 9.79
C VAL A 101 -20.68 1.01 9.01
N VAL A 102 -20.44 2.14 8.33
CA VAL A 102 -19.14 2.40 7.69
C VAL A 102 -18.14 2.79 8.78
N VAL A 103 -16.96 2.16 8.77
CA VAL A 103 -15.88 2.44 9.73
C VAL A 103 -14.71 3.15 9.05
N ARG A 104 -14.44 2.83 7.79
CA ARG A 104 -13.34 3.42 7.01
C ARG A 104 -13.73 3.51 5.54
N LEU A 105 -13.32 4.58 4.86
CA LEU A 105 -13.56 4.77 3.43
C LEU A 105 -12.51 4.09 2.55
N HIS A 106 -11.24 4.08 2.98
CA HIS A 106 -10.14 3.50 2.23
C HIS A 106 -9.20 2.65 3.13
N PRO A 107 -9.11 1.33 2.88
CA PRO A 107 -10.05 0.57 2.05
C PRO A 107 -11.47 0.66 2.62
N PHE A 108 -12.49 0.47 1.78
CA PHE A 108 -13.89 0.59 2.24
C PHE A 108 -14.22 -0.57 3.19
N THR A 109 -14.52 -0.22 4.44
CA THR A 109 -14.71 -1.16 5.53
C THR A 109 -16.02 -0.89 6.24
N ILE A 110 -16.83 -1.93 6.42
CA ILE A 110 -18.07 -1.89 7.21
C ILE A 110 -17.90 -2.73 8.48
N ARG A 111 -18.67 -2.38 9.51
CA ARG A 111 -18.81 -3.18 10.73
C ARG A 111 -20.25 -3.63 10.92
N LEU A 112 -20.45 -4.92 11.18
CA LEU A 112 -21.76 -5.49 11.48
C LEU A 112 -22.20 -5.11 12.90
N ARG A 113 -23.50 -4.83 13.10
CA ARG A 113 -24.04 -4.49 14.43
C ARG A 113 -24.48 -5.70 15.23
N ASP A 114 -24.84 -6.77 14.53
CA ASP A 114 -25.63 -7.89 15.02
C ASP A 114 -24.90 -9.23 14.96
N ARG A 115 -23.63 -9.24 14.52
CA ARG A 115 -22.80 -10.44 14.44
C ARG A 115 -21.54 -10.29 15.28
N VAL A 116 -21.22 -11.32 16.06
CA VAL A 116 -19.94 -11.49 16.76
C VAL A 116 -19.28 -12.75 16.20
N GLY A 117 -18.02 -12.65 15.82
CA GLY A 117 -17.23 -13.75 15.30
C GLY A 117 -17.74 -14.38 13.99
N GLY A 118 -17.03 -15.43 13.59
CA GLY A 118 -17.28 -16.19 12.39
C GLY A 118 -15.99 -16.75 11.80
N ASP A 119 -16.11 -17.83 11.06
CA ASP A 119 -14.97 -18.45 10.42
C ASP A 119 -14.43 -17.53 9.32
N ALA A 120 -13.12 -17.33 9.36
CA ALA A 120 -12.36 -16.66 8.31
C ALA A 120 -11.39 -17.66 7.73
N GLN A 121 -11.25 -17.61 6.40
CA GLN A 121 -10.24 -18.41 5.71
C GLN A 121 -8.91 -17.66 5.77
N GLU A 122 -7.81 -18.40 5.65
CA GLU A 122 -6.49 -17.82 5.59
C GLU A 122 -6.33 -16.97 4.32
N ILE A 123 -5.63 -15.84 4.47
CA ILE A 123 -5.41 -14.86 3.40
C ILE A 123 -3.91 -14.65 3.27
N GLY A 124 -3.37 -14.94 2.08
CA GLY A 124 -2.01 -14.62 1.72
C GLY A 124 -1.85 -13.15 1.32
N LEU A 125 -0.76 -12.53 1.75
CA LEU A 125 -0.31 -11.23 1.28
C LEU A 125 0.81 -11.41 0.25
N LYS A 126 0.61 -10.90 -0.96
CA LYS A 126 1.66 -10.79 -1.98
C LYS A 126 2.15 -9.36 -2.06
N VAL A 127 3.47 -9.18 -2.03
CA VAL A 127 4.14 -7.89 -2.13
C VAL A 127 5.05 -7.91 -3.35
N ASP A 128 4.85 -6.97 -4.27
CA ASP A 128 5.66 -6.81 -5.48
C ASP A 128 6.42 -5.48 -5.45
N PRO A 129 7.67 -5.47 -4.98
CA PRO A 129 8.44 -4.23 -4.84
C PRO A 129 8.97 -3.74 -6.19
N GLY A 130 8.60 -2.52 -6.58
CA GLY A 130 9.13 -1.83 -7.75
C GLY A 130 9.96 -0.59 -7.39
N ALA A 131 10.61 0.00 -8.39
CA ALA A 131 11.46 1.19 -8.17
C ALA A 131 10.67 2.44 -7.75
N LYS A 132 9.45 2.59 -8.28
CA LYS A 132 8.56 3.75 -8.03
C LYS A 132 7.31 3.41 -7.25
N THR A 133 6.88 2.15 -7.31
CA THR A 133 5.64 1.68 -6.71
C THR A 133 5.88 0.30 -6.10
N THR A 134 5.18 -0.04 -5.02
CA THR A 134 5.09 -1.41 -4.50
C THR A 134 3.65 -1.88 -4.67
N GLY A 135 3.44 -2.96 -5.40
CA GLY A 135 2.14 -3.63 -5.51
C GLY A 135 1.85 -4.48 -4.28
N LEU A 136 0.59 -4.50 -3.84
CA LEU A 136 0.08 -5.32 -2.75
C LEU A 136 -1.16 -6.07 -3.24
N ALA A 137 -1.22 -7.37 -2.97
CA ALA A 137 -2.41 -8.18 -3.22
C ALA A 137 -2.77 -9.03 -1.99
N LEU A 138 -4.04 -9.00 -1.60
CA LEU A 138 -4.60 -9.96 -0.66
C LEU A 138 -5.28 -11.07 -1.47
N VAL A 139 -4.87 -12.32 -1.23
CA VAL A 139 -5.29 -13.47 -2.03
C VAL A 139 -5.69 -14.60 -1.09
N ARG A 140 -6.77 -15.31 -1.42
CA ARG A 140 -7.18 -16.52 -0.72
C ARG A 140 -6.38 -17.72 -1.24
N GLU A 141 -6.38 -18.83 -0.51
CA GLU A 141 -5.71 -20.08 -0.92
C GLU A 141 -6.16 -20.62 -2.29
N ASP A 142 -7.43 -20.41 -2.68
CA ASP A 142 -7.96 -20.82 -4.00
C ASP A 142 -7.49 -19.95 -5.17
N GLY A 143 -6.67 -18.93 -4.90
CA GLY A 143 -6.17 -17.98 -5.89
C GLY A 143 -7.08 -16.77 -6.12
N GLU A 144 -8.23 -16.67 -5.44
CA GLU A 144 -9.11 -15.52 -5.53
C GLU A 144 -8.43 -14.28 -4.92
N VAL A 145 -8.30 -13.22 -5.72
CA VAL A 145 -7.82 -11.93 -5.24
C VAL A 145 -8.96 -11.21 -4.53
N LEU A 146 -8.73 -10.76 -3.30
CA LEU A 146 -9.70 -10.03 -2.49
C LEU A 146 -9.50 -8.52 -2.56
N PHE A 147 -8.25 -8.07 -2.68
CA PHE A 147 -7.91 -6.66 -2.70
C PHE A 147 -6.57 -6.43 -3.40
N LEU A 148 -6.49 -5.31 -4.13
CA LEU A 148 -5.28 -4.84 -4.79
C LEU A 148 -5.01 -3.39 -4.36
N ALA A 149 -3.75 -3.08 -4.07
CA ALA A 149 -3.30 -1.73 -3.80
C ALA A 149 -1.89 -1.50 -4.35
N GLU A 150 -1.56 -0.24 -4.60
CA GLU A 150 -0.21 0.19 -4.92
C GLU A 150 0.22 1.27 -3.93
N ILE A 151 1.47 1.19 -3.47
CA ILE A 151 2.12 2.22 -2.67
C ILE A 151 3.07 2.98 -3.59
N GLU A 152 2.84 4.28 -3.77
CA GLU A 152 3.78 5.14 -4.48
C GLU A 152 4.97 5.54 -3.61
N HIS A 153 6.18 5.35 -4.15
CA HIS A 153 7.42 5.66 -3.48
C HIS A 153 7.80 7.13 -3.64
N ARG A 154 8.25 7.75 -2.54
CA ARG A 154 8.73 9.14 -2.54
C ARG A 154 10.18 9.29 -2.99
N GLY A 155 10.86 8.20 -3.37
CA GLY A 155 12.30 8.17 -3.65
C GLY A 155 12.72 9.19 -4.72
N ALA A 156 11.98 9.29 -5.82
CA ALA A 156 12.27 10.25 -6.89
C ALA A 156 12.17 11.71 -6.41
N ARG A 157 11.10 12.04 -5.66
CA ARG A 157 10.88 13.38 -5.08
C ARG A 157 11.98 13.75 -4.09
N ILE A 158 12.37 12.82 -3.22
CA ILE A 158 13.44 13.01 -2.24
C ILE A 158 14.77 13.23 -2.97
N ARG A 159 15.12 12.39 -3.94
CA ARG A 159 16.33 12.52 -4.75
C ARG A 159 16.41 13.89 -5.43
N LYS A 160 15.32 14.36 -6.03
CA LYS A 160 15.25 15.69 -6.68
C LYS A 160 15.51 16.82 -5.68
N ALA A 161 14.86 16.78 -4.51
CA ALA A 161 15.06 17.79 -3.46
C ALA A 161 16.50 17.79 -2.92
N MET A 162 17.11 16.62 -2.76
CA MET A 162 18.50 16.51 -2.34
C MET A 162 19.47 17.06 -3.39
N GLN A 163 19.22 16.78 -4.68
CA GLN A 163 20.02 17.31 -5.77
C GLN A 163 19.93 18.85 -5.84
N GLN A 164 18.73 19.42 -5.66
CA GLN A 164 18.53 20.86 -5.64
C GLN A 164 19.34 21.53 -4.52
N ARG A 165 19.27 20.98 -3.29
CA ARG A 165 20.07 21.48 -2.16
C ARG A 165 21.57 21.40 -2.42
N ARG A 166 22.03 20.29 -3.03
CA ARG A 166 23.44 20.13 -3.43
C ARG A 166 23.87 21.21 -4.41
N ASN A 167 23.05 21.50 -5.42
CA ASN A 167 23.33 22.52 -6.43
C ASN A 167 23.40 23.93 -5.82
N TYR A 168 22.49 24.28 -4.91
CA TYR A 168 22.55 25.57 -4.20
C TYR A 168 23.81 25.72 -3.32
N ARG A 169 24.26 24.65 -2.66
CA ARG A 169 25.54 24.68 -1.94
C ARG A 169 26.72 24.87 -2.88
N ARG A 170 26.73 24.19 -4.04
CA ARG A 170 27.79 24.31 -5.04
C ARG A 170 27.87 25.74 -5.58
N ARG A 171 26.74 26.32 -5.99
CA ARG A 171 26.65 27.69 -6.53
C ARG A 171 27.20 28.72 -5.54
N ARG A 172 26.82 28.63 -4.26
CA ARG A 172 27.33 29.56 -3.23
C ARG A 172 28.85 29.47 -3.07
N ARG A 173 29.43 28.27 -3.14
CA ARG A 173 30.88 28.09 -3.08
C ARG A 173 31.59 28.66 -4.30
N SER A 174 31.04 28.44 -5.50
CA SER A 174 31.65 28.93 -6.74
C SER A 174 31.46 30.43 -6.99
N ALA A 175 30.55 31.10 -6.27
CA ALA A 175 30.32 32.54 -6.39
C ALA A 175 31.16 33.38 -5.42
N ASN A 176 31.80 32.74 -4.43
CA ASN A 176 32.68 33.37 -3.44
C ASN A 176 34.16 32.99 -3.67
N LEU A 177 34.48 32.53 -4.89
CA LEU A 177 35.82 32.25 -5.41
C LEU A 177 36.11 33.30 -6.50
#